data_AF-A0A9E3VE12-F1
#
_entry.id   AF-A0A9E3VE12-F1
#
_cell.length_a   1.000
_cell.length_b   1.000
_cell.length_c   1.000
_cell.angle_alpha   90.00
_cell.angle_beta   90.00
_cell.angle_gamma   90.00
#
_symmetry.space_group_name_H-M   'P 1'
#
loop_
_entity.id
_entity.type
_entity.pdbx_description
1 polymer ?
#
loop_
_entity_poly.entity_id
_entity_poly.type
_entity_poly.pdbx_seq_one_letter_code
_entity_poly.pdbx_strand_id
1 'polypeptide(L)'
;DRAGARARRERAGHAPDAGPVDAVLADEADRRAGDWAEVRPEWALARNLAIVIAPRTRTRPLDLHGRVFLHEYDARHDAGGRVLEGILTAPVLVAHWISAQYRAAVTDPEHLGAGDKLLHDVVGGTVGLYEGAGGDLRLGPSRQAVHDGTGWVHDPVRLAVIVEAAAPAIDGIIAAHGTLKQLVDGEWIHLYRVDPAERSAWRRQRDGWTRVAPLPVRKAAAQPA
;
A
#
# COMPACT_ATOMS: atom_id res chain seq x y z
N ASP A 1 -15.40 15.85 13.86
CA ASP A 1 -14.49 17.03 13.93
C ASP A 1 -13.05 16.70 14.32
N ARG A 2 -12.77 16.13 15.51
CA ARG A 2 -11.38 15.87 15.98
C ARG A 2 -10.54 14.96 15.07
N ALA A 3 -11.13 13.89 14.54
CA ALA A 3 -10.43 12.97 13.62
C ALA A 3 -10.06 13.66 12.29
N GLY A 4 -10.96 14.48 11.74
CA GLY A 4 -10.72 15.24 10.52
C GLY A 4 -9.59 16.27 10.71
N ALA A 5 -9.59 17.00 11.82
CA ALA A 5 -8.51 17.94 12.15
C ALA A 5 -7.14 17.26 12.24
N ARG A 6 -7.07 16.06 12.87
CA ARG A 6 -5.84 15.28 12.95
C ARG A 6 -5.36 14.82 11.56
N ALA A 7 -6.26 14.28 10.74
CA ALA A 7 -5.92 13.82 9.39
C ALA A 7 -5.49 14.97 8.45
N ARG A 8 -5.99 16.19 8.67
CA ARG A 8 -5.52 17.40 7.96
C ARG A 8 -4.11 17.78 8.40
N ARG A 9 -3.84 17.81 9.70
CA ARG A 9 -2.48 18.07 10.23
C ARG A 9 -1.44 17.07 9.72
N GLU A 10 -1.76 15.78 9.71
CA GLU A 10 -0.87 14.73 9.17
C GLU A 10 -0.59 14.93 7.66
N ARG A 11 -1.57 15.43 6.90
CA ARG A 11 -1.43 15.70 5.46
C ARG A 11 -0.77 17.03 5.13
N ALA A 12 -0.86 18.02 6.02
CA ALA A 12 -0.28 19.35 5.80
C ALA A 12 1.22 19.31 5.52
N GLY A 13 1.97 18.40 6.17
CA GLY A 13 3.41 18.23 5.93
C GLY A 13 3.79 17.67 4.55
N HIS A 14 2.82 17.25 3.74
CA HIS A 14 3.02 16.76 2.37
C HIS A 14 2.54 17.76 1.31
N ALA A 15 2.04 18.94 1.72
CA ALA A 15 1.64 19.97 0.78
C ALA A 15 2.87 20.71 0.22
N PRO A 16 2.86 21.08 -1.08
CA PRO A 16 3.79 22.09 -1.58
C PRO A 16 3.59 23.36 -0.73
N ASP A 17 4.68 23.86 -0.14
CA ASP A 17 4.76 25.10 0.66
C ASP A 17 4.19 25.04 2.09
N ALA A 18 4.29 23.89 2.77
CA ALA A 18 3.84 23.75 4.16
C ALA A 18 4.61 24.65 5.16
N GLY A 19 3.93 25.66 5.74
CA GLY A 19 4.42 26.48 6.87
C GLY A 19 3.97 25.96 8.26
N PRO A 20 4.33 26.65 9.38
CA PRO A 20 3.99 26.23 10.75
C PRO A 20 2.48 26.23 11.04
N VAL A 21 2.06 25.34 11.94
CA VAL A 21 0.74 24.68 12.00
C VAL A 21 -0.16 25.32 13.07
N ASP A 22 -1.39 25.73 12.73
CA ASP A 22 -2.63 25.30 13.44
C ASP A 22 -3.93 25.95 12.92
N ALA A 23 -4.02 27.29 12.85
CA ALA A 23 -5.23 27.98 12.36
C ALA A 23 -5.18 28.29 10.85
N VAL A 24 -4.01 28.73 10.37
CA VAL A 24 -3.75 29.06 8.96
C VAL A 24 -3.96 27.85 8.05
N LEU A 25 -3.75 26.63 8.56
CA LEU A 25 -3.93 25.40 7.79
C LEU A 25 -5.39 25.03 7.50
N ALA A 26 -6.35 25.45 8.33
CA ALA A 26 -7.76 25.13 8.08
C ALA A 26 -8.30 26.04 6.96
N ASP A 27 -8.13 27.35 7.11
CA ASP A 27 -8.53 28.33 6.10
C ASP A 27 -7.78 28.13 4.78
N GLU A 28 -6.47 27.85 4.83
CA GLU A 28 -5.70 27.56 3.61
C GLU A 28 -6.15 26.24 2.97
N ALA A 29 -6.41 25.19 3.75
CA ALA A 29 -6.93 23.94 3.19
C ALA A 29 -8.31 24.14 2.56
N ASP A 30 -9.20 24.93 3.18
CA ASP A 30 -10.52 25.22 2.66
C ASP A 30 -10.45 26.12 1.41
N ARG A 31 -9.57 27.13 1.40
CA ARG A 31 -9.27 27.95 0.21
C ARG A 31 -8.77 27.08 -0.94
N ARG A 32 -7.74 26.26 -0.70
CA ARG A 32 -7.18 25.35 -1.72
C ARG A 32 -8.17 24.29 -2.17
N ALA A 33 -9.06 23.85 -1.29
CA ALA A 33 -10.09 22.88 -1.64
C ALA A 33 -11.11 23.45 -2.64
N GLY A 34 -11.39 24.76 -2.54
CA GLY A 34 -12.32 25.49 -3.42
C GLY A 34 -11.69 26.11 -4.66
N ASP A 35 -10.35 26.15 -4.76
CA ASP A 35 -9.64 26.68 -5.92
C ASP A 35 -9.35 25.56 -6.94
N TRP A 36 -9.86 25.73 -8.16
CA TRP A 36 -9.72 24.75 -9.24
C TRP A 36 -8.32 24.78 -9.88
N ALA A 37 -7.55 25.85 -9.68
CA ALA A 37 -6.19 25.98 -10.18
C ALA A 37 -5.16 25.24 -9.30
N GLU A 38 -5.56 24.81 -8.11
CA GLU A 38 -4.68 24.09 -7.18
C GLU A 38 -4.36 22.68 -7.71
N VAL A 39 -3.08 22.46 -7.99
CA VAL A 39 -2.59 21.17 -8.48
C VAL A 39 -2.63 20.16 -7.33
N ARG A 40 -3.28 19.02 -7.57
CA ARG A 40 -3.33 17.91 -6.62
C ARG A 40 -2.46 16.76 -7.12
N PRO A 41 -1.52 16.27 -6.31
CA PRO A 41 -0.75 15.10 -6.72
C PRO A 41 -1.66 13.89 -6.86
N GLU A 42 -1.52 13.17 -7.97
CA GLU A 42 -2.31 11.96 -8.27
C GLU A 42 -1.69 10.69 -7.66
N TRP A 43 -1.14 10.81 -6.45
CA TRP A 43 -0.42 9.73 -5.81
C TRP A 43 -1.33 8.59 -5.33
N ALA A 44 -2.65 8.81 -5.24
CA ALA A 44 -3.66 7.80 -4.89
C ALA A 44 -3.20 6.84 -3.76
N LEU A 45 -2.84 5.59 -4.09
CA LEU A 45 -2.41 4.56 -3.15
C LEU A 45 -0.90 4.23 -3.25
N ALA A 46 -0.11 5.18 -3.77
CA ALA A 46 1.34 5.15 -3.69
C ALA A 46 1.79 5.02 -2.22
N ARG A 47 3.07 4.65 -2.03
CA ARG A 47 3.66 4.30 -0.72
C ARG A 47 3.09 3.07 -0.01
N ASN A 48 2.08 2.40 -0.56
CA ASN A 48 1.57 1.14 0.01
C ASN A 48 2.73 0.15 0.24
N LEU A 49 2.79 -0.37 1.47
CA LEU A 49 3.84 -1.23 1.99
C LEU A 49 3.28 -2.60 2.38
N ALA A 50 2.10 -2.62 2.99
CA ALA A 50 1.57 -3.81 3.63
C ALA A 50 0.04 -3.85 3.72
N ILE A 51 -0.48 -5.04 3.97
CA ILE A 51 -1.85 -5.28 4.42
C ILE A 51 -1.80 -6.10 5.71
N VAL A 52 -2.52 -5.66 6.73
CA VAL A 52 -2.62 -6.34 8.03
C VAL A 52 -4.04 -6.88 8.19
N ILE A 53 -4.13 -8.18 8.46
CA ILE A 53 -5.36 -8.95 8.64
C ILE A 53 -5.32 -9.50 10.07
N ALA A 54 -5.76 -8.67 11.01
CA ALA A 54 -5.68 -8.93 12.45
C ALA A 54 -6.63 -7.99 13.21
N PRO A 55 -6.89 -8.22 14.51
CA PRO A 55 -7.72 -7.31 15.29
C PRO A 55 -7.13 -5.89 15.32
N ARG A 56 -7.97 -4.85 15.23
CA ARG A 56 -7.52 -3.44 15.18
C ARG A 56 -6.66 -3.06 16.36
N THR A 57 -6.83 -3.72 17.51
CA THR A 57 -6.02 -3.56 18.71
C THR A 57 -4.52 -3.74 18.44
N ARG A 58 -4.13 -4.55 17.44
CA ARG A 58 -2.72 -4.75 17.03
C ARG A 58 -2.10 -3.50 16.41
N THR A 59 -2.89 -2.73 15.66
CA THR A 59 -2.40 -1.59 14.87
C THR A 59 -2.84 -0.24 15.44
N ARG A 60 -3.78 -0.22 16.39
CA ARG A 60 -4.29 1.02 17.00
C ARG A 60 -3.22 1.90 17.64
N PRO A 61 -2.19 1.38 18.32
CA PRO A 61 -1.16 2.22 18.91
C PRO A 61 -0.06 2.63 17.92
N LEU A 62 -0.10 2.15 16.67
CA LEU A 62 0.97 2.35 15.69
C LEU A 62 0.64 3.51 14.74
N ASP A 63 1.62 4.36 14.47
CA ASP A 63 1.62 5.21 13.28
C ASP A 63 2.14 4.38 12.10
N LEU A 64 1.27 4.13 11.13
CA LEU A 64 1.58 3.36 9.92
C LEU A 64 1.83 4.27 8.71
N HIS A 65 1.89 5.59 8.94
CA HIS A 65 2.17 6.62 7.94
C HIS A 65 1.28 6.57 6.68
N GLY A 66 0.06 6.04 6.82
CA GLY A 66 -0.87 5.85 5.69
C GLY A 66 -0.42 4.81 4.66
N ARG A 67 0.54 3.94 4.99
CA ARG A 67 1.17 2.98 4.05
C ARG A 67 0.60 1.57 4.12
N VAL A 68 -0.39 1.32 4.97
CA VAL A 68 -0.83 -0.04 5.31
C VAL A 68 -2.34 -0.16 5.22
N PHE A 69 -2.82 -1.12 4.43
CA PHE A 69 -4.23 -1.51 4.43
C PHE A 69 -4.56 -2.31 5.70
N LEU A 70 -5.73 -2.05 6.29
CA LEU A 70 -6.15 -2.67 7.55
C LEU A 70 -7.48 -3.41 7.36
N HIS A 71 -7.47 -4.72 7.64
CA HIS A 71 -8.67 -5.54 7.72
C HIS A 71 -8.84 -6.06 9.15
N GLU A 72 -9.97 -5.68 9.78
CA GLU A 72 -10.38 -6.25 11.07
C GLU A 72 -10.67 -7.73 10.87
N TYR A 73 -9.92 -8.58 11.56
CA TYR A 73 -10.09 -10.02 11.48
C TYR A 73 -9.74 -10.67 12.81
N ASP A 74 -10.61 -11.57 13.27
CA ASP A 74 -10.40 -12.38 14.47
C ASP A 74 -10.79 -13.82 14.16
N ALA A 75 -9.80 -14.71 14.17
CA ALA A 75 -9.99 -16.13 13.85
C ALA A 75 -11.01 -16.84 14.77
N ARG A 76 -11.26 -16.31 15.98
CA ARG A 76 -12.25 -16.87 16.91
C ARG A 76 -13.69 -16.69 16.42
N HIS A 77 -13.92 -15.71 15.55
CA HIS A 77 -15.23 -15.43 14.96
C HIS A 77 -15.38 -15.98 13.54
N ASP A 78 -14.37 -16.67 13.00
CA ASP A 78 -14.37 -17.23 11.65
C ASP A 78 -14.34 -18.77 11.68
N ALA A 79 -15.37 -19.35 12.29
CA ALA A 79 -15.55 -20.80 12.30
C ALA A 79 -15.69 -21.31 10.86
N GLY A 80 -14.69 -22.07 10.38
CA GLY A 80 -14.63 -22.58 9.02
C GLY A 80 -13.75 -21.75 8.07
N GLY A 81 -13.18 -20.62 8.50
CA GLY A 81 -12.14 -19.90 7.76
C GLY A 81 -12.62 -19.12 6.52
N ARG A 82 -13.94 -18.94 6.34
CA ARG A 82 -14.52 -18.32 5.14
C ARG A 82 -14.20 -16.83 5.05
N VAL A 83 -14.12 -16.13 6.18
CA VAL A 83 -13.77 -14.71 6.19
C VAL A 83 -12.30 -14.55 5.81
N LEU A 84 -11.41 -15.35 6.40
CA LEU A 84 -9.99 -15.34 6.06
C LEU A 84 -9.77 -15.65 4.58
N GLU A 85 -10.45 -16.69 4.07
CA GLU A 85 -10.42 -17.05 2.65
C GLU A 85 -10.85 -15.89 1.77
N GLY A 86 -11.98 -15.24 2.07
CA GLY A 86 -12.46 -14.07 1.33
C GLY A 86 -11.45 -12.92 1.34
N ILE A 87 -10.80 -12.66 2.47
CA ILE A 87 -9.79 -11.60 2.58
C ILE A 87 -8.53 -11.94 1.76
N LEU A 88 -8.02 -13.17 1.87
CA LEU A 88 -6.79 -13.60 1.18
C LEU A 88 -6.97 -13.72 -0.33
N THR A 89 -8.20 -13.96 -0.81
CA THR A 89 -8.49 -14.17 -2.23
C THR A 89 -9.02 -12.94 -2.96
N ALA A 90 -9.45 -11.90 -2.24
CA ALA A 90 -9.90 -10.66 -2.86
C ALA A 90 -9.09 -9.43 -2.39
N PRO A 91 -9.26 -8.89 -1.17
CA PRO A 91 -8.46 -7.75 -0.69
C PRO A 91 -6.95 -7.88 -0.83
N VAL A 92 -6.36 -9.05 -0.56
CA VAL A 92 -4.92 -9.25 -0.74
C VAL A 92 -4.51 -9.18 -2.20
N LEU A 93 -5.30 -9.74 -3.13
CA LEU A 93 -5.02 -9.64 -4.57
C LEU A 93 -5.11 -8.20 -5.05
N VAL A 94 -6.12 -7.45 -4.61
CA VAL A 94 -6.27 -6.02 -4.93
C VAL A 94 -5.08 -5.21 -4.39
N ALA A 95 -4.74 -5.38 -3.11
CA ALA A 95 -3.60 -4.72 -2.49
C ALA A 95 -2.28 -5.06 -3.22
N HIS A 96 -2.14 -6.31 -3.67
CA HIS A 96 -0.99 -6.76 -4.45
C HIS A 96 -0.96 -6.08 -5.82
N TRP A 97 -2.06 -6.05 -6.58
CA TRP A 97 -2.10 -5.40 -7.89
C TRP A 97 -1.72 -3.92 -7.81
N ILE A 98 -2.24 -3.22 -6.81
CA ILE A 98 -1.87 -1.83 -6.52
C ILE A 98 -0.35 -1.73 -6.28
N SER A 99 0.18 -2.47 -5.31
CA SER A 99 1.61 -2.44 -4.96
C SER A 99 2.50 -2.85 -6.14
N ALA A 100 2.09 -3.83 -6.93
CA ALA A 100 2.87 -4.33 -8.07
C ALA A 100 2.97 -3.31 -9.20
N GLN A 101 1.88 -2.61 -9.52
CA GLN A 101 1.89 -1.55 -10.55
C GLN A 101 2.79 -0.40 -10.16
N TYR A 102 2.69 0.09 -8.92
CA TYR A 102 3.56 1.15 -8.42
C TYR A 102 5.03 0.72 -8.36
N ARG A 103 5.31 -0.50 -7.86
CA ARG A 103 6.67 -1.05 -7.85
C ARG A 103 7.24 -1.14 -9.27
N ALA A 104 6.47 -1.65 -10.22
CA ALA A 104 6.90 -1.82 -11.60
C ALA A 104 7.25 -0.47 -12.24
N ALA A 105 6.37 0.53 -12.12
CA ALA A 105 6.59 1.87 -12.67
C ALA A 105 7.74 2.64 -12.02
N VAL A 106 8.15 2.29 -10.79
CA VAL A 106 9.35 2.87 -10.16
C VAL A 106 10.62 2.07 -10.50
N THR A 107 10.51 0.76 -10.72
CA THR A 107 11.66 -0.10 -11.02
C THR A 107 12.11 0.04 -12.47
N ASP A 108 11.16 0.12 -13.39
CA ASP A 108 11.39 0.27 -14.84
C ASP A 108 10.34 1.24 -15.42
N PRO A 109 10.50 2.56 -15.20
CA PRO A 109 9.51 3.56 -15.60
C PRO A 109 9.33 3.66 -17.12
N GLU A 110 10.35 3.30 -17.90
CA GLU A 110 10.32 3.42 -19.37
C GLU A 110 9.44 2.34 -20.00
N HIS A 111 9.48 1.11 -19.48
CA HIS A 111 8.75 -0.03 -20.04
C HIS A 111 7.46 -0.36 -19.25
N LEU A 112 7.46 -0.12 -17.93
CA LEU A 112 6.36 -0.51 -17.03
C LEU A 112 5.65 0.68 -16.39
N GLY A 113 6.00 1.90 -16.80
CA GLY A 113 5.29 3.12 -16.47
C GLY A 113 4.63 3.74 -17.71
N ALA A 114 3.76 4.73 -17.46
CA ALA A 114 3.03 5.40 -18.52
C ALA A 114 3.67 6.71 -18.99
N GLY A 115 4.89 7.02 -18.55
CA GLY A 115 5.57 8.26 -18.92
C GLY A 115 4.89 9.52 -18.36
N ASP A 116 5.10 10.65 -19.00
CA ASP A 116 4.54 11.94 -18.60
C ASP A 116 3.06 12.06 -18.98
N LYS A 117 2.21 12.24 -17.96
CA LYS A 117 0.77 12.41 -18.14
C LYS A 117 0.39 13.60 -19.03
N LEU A 118 1.22 14.64 -19.11
CA LEU A 118 0.96 15.81 -19.94
C LEU A 118 1.07 15.51 -21.44
N LEU A 119 1.77 14.43 -21.80
CA LEU A 119 1.97 14.00 -23.17
C LEU A 119 1.04 12.84 -23.56
N HIS A 120 0.10 12.47 -22.70
CA HIS A 120 -0.79 11.35 -22.93
C HIS A 120 -1.76 11.60 -24.09
N ASP A 121 -1.74 10.73 -25.10
CA ASP A 121 -2.69 10.74 -26.22
C ASP A 121 -3.51 9.45 -26.24
N VAL A 122 -4.84 9.59 -26.22
CA VAL A 122 -5.77 8.46 -26.15
C VAL A 122 -6.09 7.99 -27.55
N VAL A 123 -5.86 6.71 -27.82
CA VAL A 123 -6.00 6.14 -29.15
C VAL A 123 -7.09 5.09 -29.26
N GLY A 124 -7.76 5.07 -30.41
CA GLY A 124 -8.85 4.12 -30.67
C GLY A 124 -10.04 4.28 -29.72
N GLY A 125 -10.25 5.47 -29.16
CA GLY A 125 -11.29 5.74 -28.16
C GLY A 125 -10.91 5.24 -26.76
N THR A 126 -10.89 3.91 -26.56
CA THR A 126 -10.55 3.28 -25.27
C THR A 126 -9.57 2.11 -25.40
N VAL A 127 -8.88 2.01 -26.54
CA VAL A 127 -7.94 0.89 -26.79
C VAL A 127 -6.68 1.06 -25.94
N GLY A 128 -6.19 2.30 -25.81
CA GLY A 128 -5.01 2.57 -25.00
C GLY A 128 -4.52 4.00 -25.13
N LEU A 129 -3.25 4.18 -24.80
CA LEU A 129 -2.60 5.45 -24.55
C LEU A 129 -1.19 5.43 -25.15
N TYR A 130 -0.78 6.51 -25.83
CA TYR A 130 0.63 6.81 -26.13
C TYR A 130 1.17 7.93 -25.25
N GLU A 131 2.50 8.02 -25.15
CA GLU A 131 3.17 9.22 -24.67
C GLU A 131 3.75 9.97 -25.87
N GLY A 132 3.22 11.15 -26.18
CA GLY A 132 3.61 11.95 -27.32
C GLY A 132 2.95 11.48 -28.63
N ALA A 133 3.66 11.64 -29.74
CA ALA A 133 3.10 11.46 -31.09
C ALA A 133 3.00 10.00 -31.57
N GLY A 134 3.41 9.02 -30.76
CA GLY A 134 3.37 7.59 -31.11
C GLY A 134 4.25 6.73 -30.21
N GLY A 135 4.50 5.48 -30.62
CA GLY A 135 5.31 4.51 -29.87
C GLY A 135 4.50 3.29 -29.46
N ASP A 136 4.99 2.55 -28.46
CA ASP A 136 4.24 1.45 -27.84
C ASP A 136 3.14 2.00 -26.92
N LEU A 137 2.05 1.23 -26.78
CA LEU A 137 1.01 1.56 -25.81
C LEU A 137 1.60 1.57 -24.40
N ARG A 138 1.34 2.65 -23.68
CA ARG A 138 1.81 2.85 -22.32
C ARG A 138 0.99 2.05 -21.32
N LEU A 139 1.67 1.50 -20.32
CA LEU A 139 1.10 0.66 -19.27
C LEU A 139 1.35 1.30 -17.90
N GLY A 140 0.49 0.97 -16.92
CA GLY A 140 0.74 1.33 -15.53
C GLY A 140 0.58 2.83 -15.20
N PRO A 141 1.04 3.26 -14.01
CA PRO A 141 0.94 4.65 -13.56
C PRO A 141 1.84 5.62 -14.34
N SER A 142 1.38 6.87 -14.50
CA SER A 142 2.21 7.95 -15.03
C SER A 142 3.28 8.39 -14.04
N ARG A 143 4.29 9.14 -14.51
CA ARG A 143 5.35 9.71 -13.67
C ARG A 143 4.79 10.57 -12.54
N GLN A 144 3.76 11.37 -12.78
CA GLN A 144 3.12 12.21 -11.76
C GLN A 144 2.42 11.41 -10.64
N ALA A 145 2.06 10.15 -10.90
CA ALA A 145 1.49 9.27 -9.88
C ALA A 145 2.55 8.65 -8.95
N VAL A 146 3.84 8.73 -9.31
CA VAL A 146 4.93 8.05 -8.60
C VAL A 146 6.12 8.93 -8.24
N HIS A 147 6.18 10.17 -8.72
CA HIS A 147 7.31 11.08 -8.55
C HIS A 147 6.83 12.48 -8.14
N ASP A 148 7.54 13.14 -7.22
CA ASP A 148 7.17 14.46 -6.70
C ASP A 148 7.88 15.64 -7.39
N GLY A 149 8.79 15.34 -8.31
CA GLY A 149 9.63 16.31 -9.02
C GLY A 149 11.08 16.26 -8.57
N THR A 150 11.34 15.75 -7.36
CA THR A 150 12.68 15.56 -6.80
C THR A 150 13.06 14.09 -6.64
N GLY A 151 12.11 13.23 -6.30
CA GLY A 151 12.33 11.80 -6.14
C GLY A 151 11.07 10.95 -6.24
N TRP A 152 11.26 9.63 -6.12
CA TRP A 152 10.17 8.66 -6.13
C TRP A 152 9.39 8.70 -4.82
N VAL A 153 8.07 8.77 -4.95
CA VAL A 153 7.14 8.77 -3.82
C VAL A 153 6.92 7.35 -3.30
N HIS A 154 6.96 6.34 -4.18
CA HIS A 154 6.77 4.93 -3.82
C HIS A 154 8.12 4.19 -3.75
N ASP A 155 8.33 3.43 -2.67
CA ASP A 155 9.48 2.54 -2.55
C ASP A 155 9.27 1.28 -3.43
N PRO A 156 10.25 0.80 -4.20
CA PRO A 156 10.09 -0.36 -5.09
C PRO A 156 10.08 -1.69 -4.30
N VAL A 157 9.10 -1.86 -3.42
CA VAL A 157 8.97 -3.00 -2.50
C VAL A 157 7.81 -3.92 -2.88
N ARG A 158 7.92 -5.19 -2.53
CA ARG A 158 6.80 -6.15 -2.64
C ARG A 158 5.89 -6.01 -1.41
N LEU A 159 4.59 -6.15 -1.62
CA LEU A 159 3.59 -6.08 -0.56
C LEU A 159 3.88 -7.10 0.55
N ALA A 160 3.91 -6.63 1.80
CA ALA A 160 3.88 -7.50 2.97
C ALA A 160 2.42 -7.81 3.37
N VAL A 161 2.05 -9.07 3.42
CA VAL A 161 0.76 -9.56 3.91
C VAL A 161 0.97 -10.12 5.31
N ILE A 162 0.36 -9.52 6.33
CA ILE A 162 0.55 -9.91 7.73
C ILE A 162 -0.78 -10.41 8.27
N VAL A 163 -0.82 -11.67 8.71
CA VAL A 163 -2.05 -12.36 9.09
C VAL A 163 -1.97 -12.90 10.51
N GLU A 164 -2.96 -12.60 11.35
CA GLU A 164 -3.13 -13.27 12.65
C GLU A 164 -4.06 -14.48 12.47
N ALA A 165 -3.49 -15.60 12.03
CA ALA A 165 -4.20 -16.87 11.87
C ALA A 165 -3.24 -18.09 12.00
N ALA A 166 -3.82 -19.26 12.24
CA ALA A 166 -3.06 -20.51 12.31
C ALA A 166 -2.49 -20.89 10.94
N ALA A 167 -1.26 -21.43 10.92
CA ALA A 167 -0.61 -21.86 9.68
C ALA A 167 -1.46 -22.83 8.84
N PRO A 168 -2.09 -23.88 9.40
CA PRO A 168 -2.92 -24.80 8.61
C PRO A 168 -4.10 -24.12 7.90
N ALA A 169 -4.70 -23.09 8.50
CA ALA A 169 -5.80 -22.35 7.88
C ALA A 169 -5.31 -21.55 6.66
N ILE A 170 -4.18 -20.85 6.80
CA ILE A 170 -3.56 -20.08 5.72
C ILE A 170 -3.10 -21.02 4.60
N ASP A 171 -2.38 -22.10 4.93
CA ASP A 171 -1.86 -23.06 3.95
C ASP A 171 -2.99 -23.78 3.20
N GLY A 172 -4.10 -24.11 3.86
CA GLY A 172 -5.27 -24.69 3.23
C GLY A 172 -5.88 -23.76 2.16
N ILE A 173 -6.00 -22.48 2.46
CA ILE A 173 -6.49 -21.46 1.50
C ILE A 173 -5.49 -21.32 0.34
N ILE A 174 -4.19 -21.24 0.62
CA ILE A 174 -3.17 -21.16 -0.44
C ILE A 174 -3.25 -22.38 -1.36
N ALA A 175 -3.41 -23.59 -0.81
CA ALA A 175 -3.51 -24.81 -1.59
C ALA A 175 -4.77 -24.85 -2.48
N ALA A 176 -5.89 -24.28 -2.01
CA ALA A 176 -7.14 -24.21 -2.75
C ALA A 176 -7.13 -23.17 -3.88
N HIS A 177 -6.30 -22.12 -3.79
CA HIS A 177 -6.33 -20.96 -4.70
C HIS A 177 -5.04 -20.78 -5.49
N GLY A 178 -5.04 -21.23 -6.75
CA GLY A 178 -3.85 -21.24 -7.61
C GLY A 178 -3.17 -19.88 -7.79
N THR A 179 -3.93 -18.80 -7.98
CA THR A 179 -3.38 -17.44 -8.10
C THR A 179 -2.65 -17.02 -6.83
N LEU A 180 -3.25 -17.25 -5.65
CA LEU A 180 -2.62 -16.92 -4.37
C LEU A 180 -1.36 -17.76 -4.15
N LYS A 181 -1.41 -19.06 -4.48
CA LYS A 181 -0.25 -19.95 -4.44
C LYS A 181 0.91 -19.44 -5.29
N GLN A 182 0.64 -19.02 -6.53
CA GLN A 182 1.67 -18.46 -7.41
C GLN A 182 2.28 -17.18 -6.84
N LEU A 183 1.48 -16.31 -6.23
CA LEU A 183 1.97 -15.09 -5.59
C LEU A 183 2.88 -15.37 -4.40
N VAL A 184 2.51 -16.32 -3.54
CA VAL A 184 3.28 -16.67 -2.34
C VAL A 184 4.53 -17.47 -2.70
N ASP A 185 4.40 -18.54 -3.48
CA ASP A 185 5.51 -19.45 -3.82
C ASP A 185 6.48 -18.84 -4.85
N GLY A 186 6.01 -17.89 -5.66
CA GLY A 186 6.85 -17.06 -6.53
C GLY A 186 7.45 -15.84 -5.82
N GLU A 187 7.14 -15.67 -4.52
CA GLU A 187 7.56 -14.55 -3.69
C GLU A 187 7.14 -13.17 -4.23
N TRP A 188 6.13 -13.08 -5.09
CA TRP A 188 5.58 -11.81 -5.58
C TRP A 188 4.99 -10.95 -4.44
N ILE A 189 4.61 -11.60 -3.34
CA ILE A 189 4.29 -10.98 -2.04
C ILE A 189 5.11 -11.62 -0.93
N HIS A 190 5.28 -10.91 0.17
CA HIS A 190 5.83 -11.47 1.41
C HIS A 190 4.69 -11.80 2.37
N LEU A 191 4.40 -13.08 2.57
CA LEU A 191 3.36 -13.52 3.49
C LEU A 191 3.94 -13.85 4.86
N TYR A 192 3.38 -13.22 5.89
CA TYR A 192 3.72 -13.42 7.29
C TYR A 192 2.51 -13.85 8.08
N ARG A 193 2.71 -14.77 9.03
CA ARG A 193 1.77 -15.00 10.12
C ARG A 193 2.34 -14.49 11.43
N VAL A 194 1.48 -13.94 12.26
CA VAL A 194 1.79 -13.59 13.64
C VAL A 194 1.06 -14.53 14.58
N ASP A 195 1.79 -15.06 15.56
CA ASP A 195 1.23 -15.89 16.61
C ASP A 195 1.27 -15.11 17.93
N PRO A 196 0.10 -14.67 18.45
CA PRO A 196 0.07 -13.87 19.67
C PRO A 196 0.39 -14.68 20.93
N ALA A 197 0.16 -16.00 20.93
CA ALA A 197 0.44 -16.85 22.08
C ALA A 197 1.97 -17.06 22.22
N GLU A 198 2.64 -17.26 21.09
CA GLU A 198 4.10 -17.47 21.07
C GLU A 198 4.91 -16.17 20.96
N ARG A 199 4.24 -15.04 20.76
CA ARG A 199 4.86 -13.74 20.43
C ARG A 199 5.88 -13.87 19.30
N SER A 200 5.52 -14.65 18.28
CA SER A 200 6.39 -15.02 17.18
C SER A 200 5.81 -14.55 15.85
N ALA A 201 6.68 -14.32 14.88
CA ALA A 201 6.31 -14.06 13.50
C ALA A 201 6.99 -15.09 12.62
N TRP A 202 6.30 -15.53 11.57
CA TRP A 202 6.80 -16.52 10.62
C TRP A 202 6.55 -16.03 9.22
N ARG A 203 7.50 -16.24 8.33
CA ARG A 203 7.38 -15.94 6.90
C ARG A 203 7.07 -17.23 6.15
N ARG A 204 6.07 -17.22 5.29
CA ARG A 204 5.78 -18.31 4.36
C ARG A 204 6.74 -18.23 3.18
N GLN A 205 7.46 -19.31 2.95
CA GLN A 205 8.27 -19.57 1.75
C GLN A 205 7.74 -20.85 1.10
N ARG A 206 8.15 -21.16 -0.14
CA ARG A 206 7.66 -22.34 -0.88
C ARG A 206 7.72 -23.64 -0.06
N ASP A 207 8.78 -23.81 0.72
CA ASP A 207 9.07 -25.04 1.47
C ASP A 207 8.47 -25.05 2.89
N GLY A 208 7.75 -24.00 3.28
CA GLY A 208 7.05 -23.92 4.57
C GLY A 208 7.24 -22.59 5.30
N TRP A 209 7.08 -22.65 6.62
CA TRP A 209 7.14 -21.47 7.49
C TRP A 209 8.51 -21.36 8.17
N THR A 210 9.17 -20.22 7.98
CA THR A 210 10.44 -19.90 8.63
C THR A 210 10.22 -18.83 9.68
N ARG A 211 10.71 -19.05 10.91
CA ARG A 211 10.57 -18.07 11.98
C ARG A 211 11.35 -16.81 11.62
N VAL A 212 10.70 -15.65 11.74
CA VAL A 212 11.34 -14.36 11.52
C VAL A 212 12.08 -13.98 12.80
N ALA A 213 13.37 -13.69 12.68
CA ALA A 213 14.12 -13.13 13.80
C ALA A 213 13.49 -11.79 14.22
N PRO A 214 13.37 -11.49 15.52
CA PRO A 214 12.92 -10.18 15.96
C PRO A 214 13.81 -9.11 15.33
N LEU A 215 13.23 -8.19 14.57
CA LEU A 215 13.98 -7.03 14.14
C LEU A 215 14.34 -6.21 15.39
N PRO A 216 15.57 -5.68 15.48
CA PRO A 216 15.90 -4.76 16.56
C PRO A 216 14.91 -3.59 16.52
N VAL A 217 14.16 -3.39 17.61
CA VAL A 217 13.26 -2.25 17.73
C VAL A 217 14.13 -1.01 17.71
N ARG A 218 14.18 -0.30 16.59
CA ARG A 218 14.68 1.07 16.59
C ARG A 218 13.72 1.85 17.47
N LYS A 219 14.18 2.28 18.65
CA LYS A 219 13.48 3.33 19.41
C LYS A 219 13.30 4.48 18.42
N ALA A 220 12.06 4.90 18.19
CA ALA A 220 11.80 6.13 17.46
C ALA A 220 12.68 7.21 18.08
N ALA A 221 13.50 7.87 17.28
CA ALA A 221 14.19 9.06 17.74
C ALA A 221 13.11 10.02 18.25
N ALA A 222 13.26 10.48 19.49
CA ALA A 222 12.37 11.49 20.03
C ALA A 222 12.33 12.65 19.03
N GLN A 223 11.15 12.96 18.51
CA GLN A 223 10.95 14.14 17.69
C GLN A 223 11.37 15.35 18.55
N PRO A 224 12.26 16.23 18.08
CA PRO A 224 12.63 17.41 18.85
C PRO A 224 11.38 18.26 19.08
N ALA A 225 11.27 18.78 20.31
CA ALA A 225 10.15 19.56 20.83
C ALA A 225 9.87 20.84 20.03
#